data_AF-A0A945FUA7-F1
#
_entry.id   AF-A0A945FUA7-F1
#
_cell.length_a   1.000
_cell.length_b   1.000
_cell.length_c   1.000
_cell.angle_alpha   90.00
_cell.angle_beta   90.00
_cell.angle_gamma   90.00
#
_symmetry.space_group_name_H-M   'P 1'
#
loop_
_entity.id
_entity.type
_entity.pdbx_description
1 polymer ?
#
loop_
_entity_poly.entity_id
_entity_poly.type
_entity_poly.pdbx_seq_one_letter_code
_entity_poly.pdbx_strand_id
1 'polypeptide(L)'
;MKITNIFVTLAAVALVSACDPGPTEHLQDSIVETTPASNGAVNPTASFDPSNSVIPFPNNLLFAGSVDGTLNIPVADETDLSDPQVALNAVDGFSTVAPMSSGFSTAIDASSITPTSVKMYEVTLSGPGGAEVTLSGPGGAVVVVNDQLTFGVDFVATLSSVDSSQSTLAVLPLRPLDEKTSYMMVITDDLMA
;
A
#
# COMPACT_ATOMS: atom_id res chain seq x y z
N MET A 1 32.81 41.98 -54.32
CA MET A 1 32.01 40.73 -54.29
C MET A 1 32.65 39.79 -53.28
N LYS A 2 31.81 39.16 -52.44
CA LYS A 2 32.09 38.18 -51.37
C LYS A 2 32.52 38.70 -49.99
N ILE A 3 31.58 38.46 -49.07
CA ILE A 3 31.55 38.62 -47.61
C ILE A 3 32.34 37.48 -46.98
N THR A 4 32.98 37.68 -45.82
CA THR A 4 33.06 36.67 -44.73
C THR A 4 33.37 37.39 -43.41
N ASN A 5 32.42 37.34 -42.47
CA ASN A 5 32.57 37.78 -41.09
C ASN A 5 33.21 36.65 -40.25
N ILE A 6 34.18 36.97 -39.40
CA ILE A 6 34.60 36.10 -38.28
C ILE A 6 34.68 36.96 -37.02
N PHE A 7 33.75 36.72 -36.10
CA PHE A 7 33.71 37.31 -34.76
C PHE A 7 34.77 36.63 -33.89
N VAL A 8 35.65 37.43 -33.27
CA VAL A 8 36.69 36.96 -32.34
C VAL A 8 36.18 37.10 -30.91
N THR A 9 36.33 36.01 -30.17
CA THR A 9 35.88 35.71 -28.82
C THR A 9 36.64 36.48 -27.75
N LEU A 10 35.91 37.00 -26.75
CA LEU A 10 36.46 37.62 -25.54
C LEU A 10 36.57 36.57 -24.43
N ALA A 11 37.80 36.34 -23.96
CA ALA A 11 38.08 35.53 -22.78
C ALA A 11 37.98 36.40 -21.52
N ALA A 12 37.11 36.01 -20.58
CA ALA A 12 37.10 36.53 -19.22
C ALA A 12 37.19 35.34 -18.25
N VAL A 13 38.32 35.25 -17.55
CA VAL A 13 38.57 34.27 -16.50
C VAL A 13 37.93 34.81 -15.21
N ALA A 14 36.87 34.17 -14.75
CA ALA A 14 36.31 34.38 -13.42
C ALA A 14 36.77 33.23 -12.51
N LEU A 15 37.58 33.56 -11.50
CA LEU A 15 37.95 32.65 -10.42
C LEU A 15 36.75 32.53 -9.48
N VAL A 16 35.97 31.45 -9.62
CA VAL A 16 34.94 31.09 -8.64
C VAL A 16 35.57 30.10 -7.67
N SER A 17 35.78 30.53 -6.43
CA SER A 17 36.11 29.64 -5.32
C SER A 17 34.86 28.82 -4.97
N ALA A 18 34.77 27.59 -5.48
CA ALA A 18 33.86 26.58 -4.97
C ALA A 18 34.43 26.04 -3.65
N CYS A 19 34.05 26.66 -2.53
CA CYS A 19 34.07 26.00 -1.23
C CYS A 19 32.70 25.34 -1.10
N ASP A 20 32.59 24.11 -1.59
CA ASP A 20 31.36 23.32 -1.55
C ASP A 20 31.39 22.44 -0.29
N PRO A 21 30.55 22.69 0.73
CA PRO A 21 30.42 21.79 1.87
C PRO A 21 29.48 20.63 1.51
N GLY A 22 29.96 19.70 0.66
CA GLY A 22 29.41 18.36 0.48
C GLY A 22 27.96 18.26 -0.07
N PRO A 23 27.56 17.09 -0.58
CA PRO A 23 26.18 16.84 -0.94
C PRO A 23 25.35 16.82 0.34
N THR A 24 24.53 17.85 0.52
CA THR A 24 23.50 17.87 1.54
C THR A 24 22.50 16.76 1.28
N GLU A 25 22.25 15.91 2.27
CA GLU A 25 21.24 14.85 2.36
C GLU A 25 19.79 15.40 2.32
N HIS A 26 19.49 16.35 1.43
CA HIS A 26 18.18 16.97 1.26
C HIS A 26 17.27 16.17 0.31
N LEU A 27 17.18 14.86 0.52
CA LEU A 27 16.13 14.04 -0.10
C LEU A 27 14.96 13.75 0.86
N GLN A 28 14.98 14.30 2.07
CA GLN A 28 13.94 14.10 3.08
C GLN A 28 13.02 15.32 3.32
N ASP A 29 13.28 16.46 2.67
CA ASP A 29 12.55 17.72 2.90
C ASP A 29 11.32 17.90 1.98
N SER A 30 10.66 16.81 1.61
CA SER A 30 9.38 16.88 0.87
C SER A 30 8.31 15.94 1.39
N ILE A 31 8.54 15.28 2.52
CA ILE A 31 7.42 14.92 3.40
C ILE A 31 7.19 16.15 4.27
N VAL A 32 6.59 17.19 3.67
CA VAL A 32 5.76 18.06 4.48
C VAL A 32 4.69 17.11 4.99
N GLU A 33 4.79 16.73 6.26
CA GLU A 33 3.66 16.22 7.01
C GLU A 33 2.65 17.37 7.03
N THR A 34 1.92 17.53 5.93
CA THR A 34 0.59 18.09 5.98
C THR A 34 -0.14 17.04 6.79
N THR A 35 -0.07 17.16 8.12
CA THR A 35 -1.26 16.89 8.92
C THR A 35 -2.37 17.56 8.12
N PRO A 36 -3.31 16.80 7.53
CA PRO A 36 -4.46 17.41 6.89
C PRO A 36 -4.96 18.45 7.87
N ALA A 37 -5.28 19.65 7.41
CA ALA A 37 -5.82 20.70 8.26
C ALA A 37 -7.13 20.15 8.85
N SER A 38 -6.98 19.43 9.94
CA SER A 38 -8.01 18.86 10.75
C SER A 38 -8.65 20.08 11.37
N ASN A 39 -9.88 20.35 11.01
CA ASN A 39 -10.74 21.30 11.68
C ASN A 39 -11.08 20.77 13.10
N GLY A 40 -10.08 20.38 13.90
CA GLY A 40 -10.22 19.77 15.21
C GLY A 40 -10.63 18.29 15.23
N ALA A 41 -10.89 17.64 14.09
CA ALA A 41 -11.21 16.22 13.97
C ALA A 41 -9.94 15.39 13.70
N VAL A 42 -9.46 14.61 14.67
CA VAL A 42 -8.24 13.81 14.49
C VAL A 42 -8.59 12.57 13.67
N ASN A 43 -8.04 12.44 12.45
CA ASN A 43 -8.21 11.21 11.67
C ASN A 43 -7.48 10.05 12.34
N PRO A 44 -8.05 8.82 12.30
CA PRO A 44 -7.38 7.65 12.83
C PRO A 44 -6.16 7.31 11.95
N THR A 45 -5.04 6.95 12.57
CA THR A 45 -3.84 6.52 11.83
C THR A 45 -3.94 5.02 11.55
N ALA A 46 -3.72 4.61 10.30
CA ALA A 46 -3.71 3.19 9.95
C ALA A 46 -2.54 2.45 10.64
N SER A 47 -2.84 1.30 11.23
CA SER A 47 -1.84 0.45 11.88
C SER A 47 -1.02 -0.31 10.83
N PHE A 48 0.24 0.05 10.68
CA PHE A 48 1.16 -0.61 9.75
C PHE A 48 2.60 -0.62 10.31
N ASP A 49 2.97 -1.76 10.89
CA ASP A 49 4.31 -2.09 11.37
C ASP A 49 4.63 -3.56 10.99
N PRO A 50 5.08 -3.80 9.74
CA PRO A 50 5.39 -5.14 9.24
C PRO A 50 6.46 -5.87 10.04
N SER A 51 7.39 -5.13 10.67
CA SER A 51 8.47 -5.73 11.47
C SER A 51 7.92 -6.39 12.74
N ASN A 52 6.77 -5.94 13.23
CA ASN A 52 6.06 -6.53 14.37
C ASN A 52 4.78 -7.27 13.95
N SER A 53 4.66 -7.66 12.67
CA SER A 53 3.48 -8.36 12.10
C SER A 53 2.16 -7.59 12.24
N VAL A 54 2.21 -6.26 12.39
CA VAL A 54 1.02 -5.40 12.40
C VAL A 54 0.77 -4.94 10.97
N ILE A 55 -0.04 -5.69 10.23
CA ILE A 55 -0.42 -5.36 8.86
C ILE A 55 -1.92 -5.59 8.68
N PRO A 56 -2.58 -4.89 7.75
CA PRO A 56 -3.91 -5.28 7.28
C PRO A 56 -3.91 -6.73 6.80
N PHE A 57 -5.06 -7.40 6.84
CA PHE A 57 -5.20 -8.75 6.31
C PHE A 57 -6.37 -8.81 5.33
N PRO A 58 -6.25 -9.43 4.15
CA PRO A 58 -5.04 -10.00 3.56
C PRO A 58 -4.03 -8.94 3.11
N ASN A 59 -2.76 -9.34 2.94
CA ASN A 59 -1.70 -8.42 2.49
C ASN A 59 -0.61 -9.14 1.70
N ASN A 60 -0.17 -8.51 0.60
CA ASN A 60 0.77 -9.13 -0.32
C ASN A 60 2.20 -9.28 0.22
N LEU A 61 2.52 -8.61 1.34
CA LEU A 61 3.75 -8.87 2.10
C LEU A 61 3.88 -10.33 2.53
N LEU A 62 2.75 -11.03 2.70
CA LEU A 62 2.74 -12.44 3.08
C LEU A 62 3.11 -13.40 1.94
N PHE A 63 3.35 -12.92 0.72
CA PHE A 63 3.97 -13.72 -0.35
C PHE A 63 5.47 -13.45 -0.50
N ALA A 64 6.07 -12.62 0.36
CA ALA A 64 7.48 -12.27 0.23
C ALA A 64 8.36 -13.52 0.29
N GLY A 65 9.18 -13.75 -0.74
CA GLY A 65 10.03 -14.94 -0.86
C GLY A 65 9.33 -16.18 -1.44
N SER A 66 8.02 -16.13 -1.68
CA SER A 66 7.30 -17.16 -2.43
C SER A 66 7.75 -17.19 -3.89
N VAL A 67 7.86 -18.40 -4.44
CA VAL A 67 8.28 -18.65 -5.83
C VAL A 67 7.21 -19.32 -6.68
N ASP A 68 6.17 -19.84 -6.04
CA ASP A 68 5.11 -20.67 -6.61
C ASP A 68 3.70 -20.11 -6.33
N GLY A 69 3.61 -18.90 -5.75
CA GLY A 69 2.34 -18.22 -5.51
C GLY A 69 1.67 -18.59 -4.20
N THR A 70 2.21 -19.55 -3.44
CA THR A 70 1.65 -19.85 -2.11
C THR A 70 2.00 -18.76 -1.10
N LEU A 71 1.18 -18.66 -0.06
CA LEU A 71 1.50 -17.82 1.09
C LEU A 71 2.82 -18.28 1.75
N ASN A 72 3.57 -17.30 2.25
CA ASN A 72 4.83 -17.47 2.97
C ASN A 72 4.78 -16.65 4.27
N ILE A 73 3.79 -16.94 5.11
CA ILE A 73 3.60 -16.35 6.44
C ILE A 73 4.75 -16.81 7.34
N PRO A 74 5.47 -15.89 8.02
CA PRO A 74 6.48 -16.27 9.00
C PRO A 74 5.88 -17.10 10.15
N VAL A 75 6.43 -18.30 10.38
CA VAL A 75 6.01 -19.21 11.46
C VAL A 75 7.22 -19.61 12.30
N ALA A 76 6.98 -20.01 13.55
CA ALA A 76 8.06 -20.41 14.46
C ALA A 76 8.65 -21.79 14.11
N ASP A 77 7.81 -22.73 13.66
CA ASP A 77 8.17 -24.08 13.24
C ASP A 77 7.29 -24.50 12.05
N GLU A 78 7.89 -24.63 10.87
CA GLU A 78 7.21 -25.02 9.62
C GLU A 78 6.70 -26.48 9.65
N THR A 79 7.13 -27.29 10.62
CA THR A 79 6.73 -28.70 10.73
C THR A 79 5.54 -28.92 11.68
N ASP A 80 5.11 -27.88 12.42
CA ASP A 80 3.94 -27.95 13.28
C ASP A 80 2.64 -27.80 12.48
N LEU A 81 2.14 -28.92 11.97
CA LEU A 81 0.88 -28.97 11.22
C LEU A 81 -0.37 -28.69 12.06
N SER A 82 -0.23 -28.50 13.38
CA SER A 82 -1.33 -28.05 14.23
C SER A 82 -1.48 -26.53 14.26
N ASP A 83 -0.46 -25.78 13.83
CA ASP A 83 -0.53 -24.34 13.64
C ASP A 83 -1.31 -24.04 12.33
N PRO A 84 -2.48 -23.36 12.41
CA PRO A 84 -3.24 -23.00 11.22
C PRO A 84 -2.46 -22.11 10.25
N GLN A 85 -1.46 -21.34 10.71
CA GLN A 85 -0.63 -20.52 9.82
C GLN A 85 0.28 -21.38 8.92
N VAL A 86 0.80 -22.50 9.43
CA VAL A 86 1.55 -23.46 8.61
C VAL A 86 0.65 -24.05 7.53
N ALA A 87 -0.59 -24.38 7.87
CA ALA A 87 -1.57 -24.87 6.90
C ALA A 87 -1.94 -23.80 5.84
N LEU A 88 -2.01 -22.52 6.23
CA LEU A 88 -2.27 -21.43 5.29
C LEU A 88 -1.11 -21.22 4.30
N ASN A 89 0.14 -21.51 4.67
CA ASN A 89 1.26 -21.46 3.72
C ASN A 89 1.17 -22.48 2.57
N ALA A 90 0.25 -23.45 2.65
CA ALA A 90 -0.03 -24.38 1.57
C ALA A 90 -1.10 -23.88 0.58
N VAL A 91 -1.71 -22.70 0.80
CA VAL A 91 -2.72 -22.16 -0.12
C VAL A 91 -2.12 -21.14 -1.10
N ASP A 92 -2.59 -21.21 -2.34
CA ASP A 92 -2.28 -20.26 -3.42
C ASP A 92 -3.28 -19.11 -3.35
N GLY A 93 -2.85 -17.99 -2.76
CA GLY A 93 -3.69 -16.81 -2.63
C GLY A 93 -4.47 -16.67 -1.33
N PHE A 94 -5.35 -15.68 -1.32
CA PHE A 94 -6.33 -15.44 -0.26
C PHE A 94 -7.74 -15.77 -0.75
N SER A 95 -8.67 -15.97 0.19
CA SER A 95 -10.07 -16.24 -0.13
C SER A 95 -10.73 -15.08 -0.88
N THR A 96 -11.50 -15.39 -1.92
CA THR A 96 -12.26 -14.42 -2.73
C THR A 96 -13.55 -13.93 -2.06
N VAL A 97 -13.93 -14.52 -0.92
CA VAL A 97 -15.17 -14.21 -0.20
C VAL A 97 -14.96 -13.84 1.27
N ALA A 98 -13.73 -14.01 1.78
CA ALA A 98 -13.45 -13.69 3.17
C ALA A 98 -13.46 -12.17 3.40
N PRO A 99 -13.88 -11.71 4.59
CA PRO A 99 -13.70 -10.32 4.98
C PRO A 99 -12.21 -9.96 5.03
N MET A 100 -11.92 -8.72 4.66
CA MET A 100 -10.63 -8.07 4.80
C MET A 100 -10.67 -7.12 6.00
N SER A 101 -9.56 -6.88 6.66
CA SER A 101 -9.48 -6.01 7.83
C SER A 101 -8.27 -5.09 7.84
N SER A 102 -8.45 -3.91 8.43
CA SER A 102 -7.38 -2.96 8.70
C SER A 102 -7.59 -2.36 10.09
N GLY A 103 -6.53 -2.37 10.91
CA GLY A 103 -6.53 -1.75 12.23
C GLY A 103 -6.14 -0.28 12.18
N PHE A 104 -6.55 0.47 13.19
CA PHE A 104 -6.28 1.90 13.36
C PHE A 104 -5.86 2.23 14.79
N SER A 105 -5.24 3.40 14.98
CA SER A 105 -4.70 3.86 16.26
C SER A 105 -5.77 4.25 17.29
N THR A 106 -6.99 4.49 16.86
CA THR A 106 -8.13 4.90 17.70
C THR A 106 -9.43 4.34 17.13
N ALA A 107 -10.52 4.43 17.90
CA ALA A 107 -11.86 4.13 17.41
C ALA A 107 -12.18 4.94 16.14
N ILE A 108 -12.93 4.34 15.24
CA ILE A 108 -13.41 4.94 14.00
C ILE A 108 -14.87 5.38 14.19
N ASP A 109 -15.22 6.58 13.77
CA ASP A 109 -16.61 7.00 13.67
C ASP A 109 -17.30 6.21 12.55
N ALA A 110 -18.21 5.31 12.91
CA ALA A 110 -18.95 4.47 11.97
C ALA A 110 -19.72 5.28 10.91
N SER A 111 -20.13 6.52 11.22
CA SER A 111 -20.84 7.39 10.26
C SER A 111 -19.93 7.93 9.15
N SER A 112 -18.61 7.91 9.37
CA SER A 112 -17.60 8.30 8.39
C SER A 112 -17.25 7.16 7.41
N ILE A 113 -17.74 5.94 7.64
CA ILE A 113 -17.55 4.80 6.72
C ILE A 113 -18.51 4.95 5.54
N THR A 114 -18.00 5.42 4.42
CA THR A 114 -18.77 5.82 3.23
C THR A 114 -18.04 5.40 1.94
N PRO A 115 -18.69 5.50 0.77
CA PRO A 115 -18.03 5.23 -0.52
C PRO A 115 -16.85 6.16 -0.84
N THR A 116 -16.67 7.28 -0.13
CA THR A 116 -15.53 8.18 -0.34
C THR A 116 -14.36 7.89 0.61
N SER A 117 -14.65 7.38 1.82
CA SER A 117 -13.64 6.99 2.81
C SER A 117 -13.01 5.62 2.56
N VAL A 118 -13.75 4.70 1.93
CA VAL A 118 -13.24 3.35 1.60
C VAL A 118 -13.46 3.06 0.12
N LYS A 119 -12.36 2.82 -0.59
CA LYS A 119 -12.37 2.46 -2.02
C LYS A 119 -11.60 1.18 -2.24
N MET A 120 -11.99 0.43 -3.27
CA MET A 120 -11.32 -0.80 -3.65
C MET A 120 -11.16 -0.82 -5.16
N TYR A 121 -9.98 -1.24 -5.61
CA TYR A 121 -9.61 -1.25 -7.01
C TYR A 121 -9.04 -2.60 -7.38
N GLU A 122 -9.40 -3.11 -8.55
CA GLU A 122 -8.59 -4.10 -9.24
C GLU A 122 -7.31 -3.44 -9.74
N VAL A 123 -6.18 -4.11 -9.53
CA VAL A 123 -4.86 -3.58 -9.87
C VAL A 123 -3.99 -4.63 -10.54
N THR A 124 -3.04 -4.16 -11.34
CA THR A 124 -1.93 -4.96 -11.85
C THR A 124 -0.67 -4.66 -11.04
N LEU A 125 0.07 -5.69 -10.64
CA LEU A 125 1.31 -5.57 -9.86
C LEU A 125 2.58 -5.74 -10.75
N SER A 126 3.70 -5.18 -10.32
CA SER A 126 5.01 -5.30 -10.95
C SER A 126 5.66 -6.66 -10.62
N GLY A 127 6.15 -7.36 -11.64
CA GLY A 127 6.81 -8.67 -11.50
C GLY A 127 6.36 -9.63 -12.59
N PRO A 128 6.97 -10.82 -12.73
CA PRO A 128 6.55 -11.85 -13.68
C PRO A 128 5.10 -12.37 -13.61
N GLY A 129 4.05 -11.55 -13.65
CA GLY A 129 2.66 -11.99 -13.89
C GLY A 129 1.62 -11.45 -12.91
N GLY A 130 0.69 -10.60 -13.37
CA GLY A 130 -0.52 -10.27 -12.57
C GLY A 130 -1.28 -11.49 -12.00
N ALA A 131 -0.95 -12.70 -12.43
CA ALA A 131 -1.00 -13.95 -11.68
C ALA A 131 0.28 -14.77 -11.99
N GLU A 132 0.77 -15.57 -11.02
CA GLU A 132 1.94 -16.48 -11.10
C GLU A 132 3.32 -15.78 -11.07
N VAL A 133 3.85 -15.38 -9.89
CA VAL A 133 5.14 -14.65 -9.83
C VAL A 133 6.09 -15.11 -8.75
N THR A 134 7.32 -15.42 -9.18
CA THR A 134 8.52 -15.35 -8.35
C THR A 134 8.75 -13.91 -7.88
N LEU A 135 8.25 -13.57 -6.68
CA LEU A 135 8.37 -12.23 -6.11
C LEU A 135 9.78 -12.01 -5.57
N SER A 136 10.68 -11.50 -6.42
CA SER A 136 11.98 -10.97 -5.99
C SER A 136 11.79 -9.60 -5.32
N GLY A 137 11.00 -9.54 -4.24
CA GLY A 137 10.64 -8.33 -3.50
C GLY A 137 9.32 -8.48 -2.74
N PRO A 138 9.02 -7.60 -1.78
CA PRO A 138 7.79 -7.67 -1.00
C PRO A 138 6.57 -7.41 -1.90
N GLY A 139 5.82 -8.45 -2.25
CA GLY A 139 4.45 -8.33 -2.77
C GLY A 139 4.23 -7.66 -4.14
N GLY A 140 5.25 -7.18 -4.85
CA GLY A 140 5.06 -6.46 -6.12
C GLY A 140 4.35 -5.10 -5.97
N ALA A 141 4.83 -4.07 -6.65
CA ALA A 141 4.25 -2.74 -6.60
C ALA A 141 3.04 -2.61 -7.54
N VAL A 142 2.03 -1.83 -7.19
CA VAL A 142 0.94 -1.51 -8.13
C VAL A 142 1.49 -0.70 -9.32
N VAL A 143 1.26 -1.19 -10.54
CA VAL A 143 1.69 -0.55 -11.80
C VAL A 143 0.52 -0.05 -12.64
N VAL A 144 -0.67 -0.63 -12.48
CA VAL A 144 -1.89 -0.20 -13.17
C VAL A 144 -3.07 -0.32 -12.20
N VAL A 145 -3.96 0.67 -12.23
CA VAL A 145 -5.29 0.59 -11.64
C VAL A 145 -6.25 0.25 -12.78
N ASN A 146 -6.87 -0.92 -12.72
CA ASN A 146 -7.68 -1.47 -13.81
C ASN A 146 -9.10 -0.93 -13.71
N ASP A 147 -9.82 -1.34 -12.66
CA ASP A 147 -11.22 -1.02 -12.44
C ASP A 147 -11.49 -0.70 -10.97
N GLN A 148 -12.48 0.16 -10.72
CA GLN A 148 -12.94 0.48 -9.37
C GLN A 148 -14.16 -0.38 -9.02
N LEU A 149 -14.12 -1.02 -7.86
CA LEU A 149 -15.28 -1.73 -7.31
C LEU A 149 -16.26 -0.74 -6.67
N THR A 150 -17.54 -1.08 -6.72
CA THR A 150 -18.64 -0.22 -6.28
C THR A 150 -19.07 -0.57 -4.84
N PHE A 151 -18.93 0.39 -3.92
CA PHE A 151 -19.43 0.26 -2.55
C PHE A 151 -20.95 0.04 -2.54
N GLY A 152 -21.42 -0.91 -1.73
CA GLY A 152 -22.84 -1.31 -1.63
C GLY A 152 -23.31 -2.25 -2.72
N VAL A 153 -22.47 -2.53 -3.74
CA VAL A 153 -22.78 -3.48 -4.83
C VAL A 153 -21.78 -4.62 -4.86
N ASP A 154 -20.49 -4.31 -4.93
CA ASP A 154 -19.40 -5.29 -4.99
C ASP A 154 -18.85 -5.60 -3.60
N PHE A 155 -18.80 -4.60 -2.71
CA PHE A 155 -18.33 -4.73 -1.33
C PHE A 155 -19.01 -3.72 -0.42
N VAL A 156 -18.94 -3.94 0.90
CA VAL A 156 -19.29 -2.96 1.95
C VAL A 156 -18.17 -2.89 2.97
N ALA A 157 -18.10 -1.78 3.72
CA ALA A 157 -17.22 -1.66 4.87
C ALA A 157 -18.01 -1.35 6.14
N THR A 158 -17.54 -1.84 7.28
CA THR A 158 -18.15 -1.68 8.61
C THR A 158 -17.08 -1.78 9.69
N LEU A 159 -17.41 -1.38 10.92
CA LEU A 159 -16.62 -1.77 12.08
C LEU A 159 -16.65 -3.29 12.27
N SER A 160 -15.52 -3.86 12.65
CA SER A 160 -15.42 -5.27 13.01
C SER A 160 -16.30 -5.58 14.24
N SER A 161 -17.13 -6.61 14.14
CA SER A 161 -18.04 -7.02 15.22
C SER A 161 -17.32 -7.71 16.39
N VAL A 162 -16.07 -8.13 16.21
CA VAL A 162 -15.26 -8.81 17.22
C VAL A 162 -14.26 -7.86 17.91
N ASP A 163 -14.19 -6.61 17.47
CA ASP A 163 -13.34 -5.58 18.06
C ASP A 163 -14.18 -4.62 18.92
N SER A 164 -14.06 -4.74 20.24
CA SER A 164 -14.75 -3.86 21.19
C SER A 164 -14.20 -2.44 21.24
N SER A 165 -12.98 -2.22 20.72
CA SER A 165 -12.36 -0.89 20.65
C SER A 165 -12.84 -0.05 19.45
N GLN A 166 -13.57 -0.66 18.51
CA GLN A 166 -14.06 -0.02 17.29
C GLN A 166 -12.94 0.59 16.44
N SER A 167 -11.71 0.07 16.55
CA SER A 167 -10.53 0.54 15.82
C SER A 167 -10.19 -0.32 14.60
N THR A 168 -10.99 -1.36 14.35
CA THR A 168 -10.81 -2.26 13.22
C THR A 168 -11.90 -2.06 12.17
N LEU A 169 -11.49 -1.63 10.98
CA LEU A 169 -12.34 -1.63 9.79
C LEU A 169 -12.38 -3.04 9.21
N ALA A 170 -13.58 -3.53 8.89
CA ALA A 170 -13.81 -4.76 8.16
C ALA A 170 -14.47 -4.45 6.81
N VAL A 171 -13.94 -5.01 5.73
CA VAL A 171 -14.46 -4.86 4.37
C VAL A 171 -14.90 -6.21 3.84
N LEU A 172 -16.17 -6.31 3.45
CA LEU A 172 -16.82 -7.56 3.09
C LEU A 172 -17.19 -7.54 1.60
N PRO A 173 -16.68 -8.48 0.80
CA PRO A 173 -17.20 -8.71 -0.54
C PRO A 173 -18.68 -9.11 -0.48
N LEU A 174 -19.52 -8.51 -1.33
CA LEU A 174 -20.93 -8.89 -1.50
C LEU A 174 -21.13 -9.96 -2.57
N ARG A 175 -20.11 -10.18 -3.38
CA ARG A 175 -19.96 -11.27 -4.34
C ARG A 175 -18.51 -11.78 -4.28
N PRO A 176 -18.23 -13.02 -4.70
CA PRO A 176 -16.86 -13.46 -4.85
C PRO A 176 -16.07 -12.50 -5.74
N LEU A 177 -14.88 -12.13 -5.26
CA LEU A 177 -13.87 -11.46 -6.07
C LEU A 177 -13.37 -12.39 -7.16
N ASP A 178 -12.81 -11.82 -8.23
CA ASP A 178 -12.27 -12.60 -9.33
C ASP A 178 -11.01 -13.34 -8.87
N GLU A 179 -10.90 -14.61 -9.25
CA GLU A 179 -9.72 -15.41 -8.95
C GLU A 179 -8.49 -14.87 -9.68
N LYS A 180 -7.29 -15.17 -9.16
CA LYS A 180 -6.01 -14.79 -9.80
C LYS A 180 -5.90 -13.29 -10.10
N THR A 181 -6.54 -12.46 -9.27
CA THR A 181 -6.65 -11.02 -9.45
C THR A 181 -6.16 -10.31 -8.20
N SER A 182 -5.45 -9.19 -8.39
CA SER A 182 -4.94 -8.36 -7.29
C SER A 182 -5.86 -7.18 -7.02
N TYR A 183 -6.08 -6.87 -5.75
CA TYR A 183 -6.90 -5.74 -5.33
C TYR A 183 -6.15 -4.83 -4.39
N MET A 184 -6.38 -3.53 -4.53
CA MET A 184 -5.87 -2.49 -3.64
C MET A 184 -7.04 -1.83 -2.92
N MET A 185 -7.02 -1.88 -1.59
CA MET A 185 -7.91 -1.09 -0.76
C MET A 185 -7.27 0.26 -0.45
N VAL A 186 -8.04 1.32 -0.60
CA VAL A 186 -7.63 2.69 -0.32
C VAL A 186 -8.55 3.24 0.75
N ILE A 187 -7.96 3.67 1.85
CA ILE A 187 -8.65 4.37 2.93
C ILE A 187 -8.21 5.83 2.87
N THR A 188 -9.17 6.74 2.77
CA THR A 188 -8.91 8.18 2.57
C THR A 188 -9.00 8.93 3.89
N ASP A 189 -8.64 10.21 3.83
CA ASP A 189 -8.78 11.16 4.91
C ASP A 189 -10.23 11.51 5.26
N ASP A 190 -11.22 11.00 4.52
CA ASP A 190 -12.64 11.09 4.90
C ASP A 190 -13.01 10.13 6.04
N LEU A 191 -12.16 9.14 6.37
CA LEU A 191 -12.37 8.27 7.53
C LEU A 191 -12.00 9.02 8.81
N MET A 192 -12.96 9.15 9.74
CA MET A 192 -12.83 9.92 10.98
C MET A 192 -12.76 9.02 12.21
N ALA A 193 -12.26 9.56 13.32
CA ALA A 193 -12.25 8.94 14.64
C ALA A 193 -13.46 9.37 15.49
#